data_AF-A0A2G6PX86-F1
#
_entry.id   AF-A0A2G6PX86-F1
#
_cell.length_a   1.000
_cell.length_b   1.000
_cell.length_c   1.000
_cell.angle_alpha   90.00
_cell.angle_beta   90.00
_cell.angle_gamma   90.00
#
_symmetry.space_group_name_H-M   'P 1'
#
loop_
_entity.id
_entity.type
_entity.pdbx_description
1 polymer ?
#
loop_
_entity_poly.entity_id
_entity_poly.type
_entity_poly.pdbx_seq_one_letter_code
_entity_poly.pdbx_strand_id
1 'polypeptide(L)'
;MLGWDKGQLSTPSDCEKWQMALWQRLLIQGEKSVHQAQLFADITRKLEEGEEGSLSARLPHRISVFGVHTLPPVFFQYLAGFARHGNVHFYLLSPCKEYWGDLKNGKAQIKEILKNRLLAKDNEFVEFTGHPLLASLGQQGRDLQEILAEMDISMEFTSYIDPLDIAQENGRSPRLLEVVQRDLLYGEVSTGESLIKDDSLHIVSCHSKVRELEVLREHILRFLDEDEELQLRQIVVMAPDIQQYTPFISAIFHDIEHSVADRSLHLRNTAIAAFSSFLSLFTVGRFGRSAVLELLQYESVASRFFLSRSDIEKIVQWTEESGIRWGLSASDLRGGDDAFDCGSFRAGLNRLLMGYAID
;
A
#
# COMPACT_ATOMS: atom_id res chain seq x y z
N MET A 1 -2.14 -25.48 -10.43
CA MET A 1 -0.75 -25.71 -10.90
C MET A 1 -0.41 -27.19 -10.96
N LEU A 2 -0.26 -27.90 -9.82
CA LEU A 2 0.04 -29.35 -9.85
C LEU A 2 -0.99 -30.20 -10.63
N GLY A 3 -2.28 -29.82 -10.57
CA GLY A 3 -3.31 -30.43 -11.42
C GLY A 3 -3.12 -30.13 -12.91
N TRP A 4 -2.72 -28.91 -13.26
CA TRP A 4 -2.46 -28.49 -14.65
C TRP A 4 -1.28 -29.22 -15.26
N ASP A 5 -0.25 -29.58 -14.48
CA ASP A 5 0.86 -30.43 -14.93
C ASP A 5 0.37 -31.79 -15.41
N LYS A 6 -0.71 -32.29 -14.80
CA LYS A 6 -1.36 -33.57 -15.12
C LYS A 6 -2.53 -33.41 -16.11
N GLY A 7 -2.77 -32.21 -16.63
CA GLY A 7 -3.88 -31.91 -17.53
C GLY A 7 -5.26 -31.89 -16.88
N GLN A 8 -5.34 -31.71 -15.56
CA GLN A 8 -6.58 -31.70 -14.79
C GLN A 8 -7.09 -30.27 -14.58
N LEU A 9 -8.34 -30.03 -14.98
CA LEU A 9 -9.05 -28.78 -14.69
C LEU A 9 -9.65 -28.83 -13.28
N SER A 10 -9.55 -27.72 -12.55
CA SER A 10 -10.02 -27.57 -11.16
C SER A 10 -11.31 -26.74 -11.07
N THR A 11 -11.67 -26.03 -12.14
CA THR A 11 -12.82 -25.13 -12.22
C THR A 11 -13.58 -25.35 -13.54
N PRO A 12 -14.86 -24.99 -13.60
CA PRO A 12 -15.63 -25.08 -14.84
C PRO A 12 -15.35 -23.91 -15.81
N SER A 13 -14.42 -23.00 -15.50
CA SER A 13 -14.18 -21.79 -16.30
C SER A 13 -13.49 -22.11 -17.61
N ASP A 14 -14.01 -21.59 -18.73
CA ASP A 14 -13.34 -21.68 -20.04
C ASP A 14 -11.96 -21.02 -20.05
N CYS A 15 -11.71 -20.07 -19.14
CA CYS A 15 -10.39 -19.45 -19.02
C CYS A 15 -9.33 -20.45 -18.55
N GLU A 16 -9.70 -21.43 -17.73
CA GLU A 16 -8.76 -22.39 -17.19
C GLU A 16 -8.11 -23.23 -18.29
N LYS A 17 -8.85 -23.52 -19.37
CA LYS A 17 -8.36 -24.34 -20.49
C LYS A 17 -7.13 -23.73 -21.16
N TRP A 18 -7.18 -22.43 -21.49
CA TRP A 18 -6.05 -21.76 -22.13
C TRP A 18 -4.94 -21.45 -21.13
N GLN A 19 -5.27 -21.16 -19.86
CA GLN A 19 -4.28 -20.95 -18.79
C GLN A 19 -3.46 -22.21 -18.53
N MET A 20 -4.11 -23.37 -18.46
CA MET A 20 -3.45 -24.68 -18.35
C MET A 20 -2.54 -24.94 -19.56
N ALA A 21 -3.03 -24.71 -20.78
CA ALA A 21 -2.23 -24.90 -22.00
C ALA A 21 -1.00 -23.97 -22.05
N LEU A 22 -1.16 -22.72 -21.61
CA LEU A 22 -0.07 -21.75 -21.49
C LEU A 22 0.95 -22.19 -20.44
N TRP A 23 0.47 -22.59 -19.25
CA TRP A 23 1.31 -23.10 -18.16
C TRP A 23 2.16 -24.29 -18.60
N GLN A 24 1.55 -25.29 -19.25
CA GLN A 24 2.27 -26.45 -19.78
C GLN A 24 3.33 -26.06 -20.82
N ARG A 25 3.03 -25.10 -21.71
CA ARG A 25 4.02 -24.57 -22.66
C ARG A 25 5.19 -23.89 -21.96
N LEU A 26 4.92 -23.12 -20.90
CA LEU A 26 5.96 -22.47 -20.10
C LEU A 26 6.87 -23.50 -19.41
N LEU A 27 6.32 -24.61 -18.91
CA LEU A 27 7.13 -25.69 -18.31
C LEU A 27 8.05 -26.38 -19.33
N ILE A 28 7.60 -26.55 -20.57
CA ILE A 28 8.41 -27.15 -21.64
C ILE A 28 9.53 -26.21 -22.08
N GLN A 29 9.26 -24.89 -22.10
CA GLN A 29 10.21 -23.87 -22.54
C GLN A 29 11.20 -23.46 -21.44
N GLY A 30 10.80 -23.51 -20.18
CA GLY A 30 11.68 -23.25 -19.04
C GLY A 30 12.74 -24.35 -18.91
N GLU A 31 13.92 -23.98 -18.39
CA GLU A 31 14.86 -25.00 -17.91
C GLU A 31 14.14 -25.92 -16.92
N LYS A 32 14.42 -27.23 -16.98
CA LYS A 32 13.83 -28.31 -16.15
C LYS A 32 14.09 -28.09 -14.65
N SER A 33 13.50 -27.03 -14.11
CA SER A 33 13.58 -26.60 -12.74
C SER A 33 12.24 -26.90 -12.08
N VAL A 34 12.32 -27.43 -10.87
CA VAL A 34 11.13 -27.68 -10.05
C VAL A 34 10.47 -26.33 -9.79
N HIS A 35 9.23 -26.15 -10.25
CA HIS A 35 8.53 -24.90 -9.99
C HIS A 35 8.19 -24.77 -8.50
N GLN A 36 8.00 -23.54 -8.04
CA GLN A 36 7.83 -23.22 -6.61
C GLN A 36 6.73 -24.04 -5.94
N ALA A 37 5.56 -24.23 -6.59
CA ALA A 37 4.49 -25.07 -6.03
C ALA A 37 4.89 -26.53 -5.78
N GLN A 38 5.69 -27.15 -6.66
CA GLN A 38 6.18 -28.52 -6.47
C GLN A 38 7.23 -28.57 -5.36
N LEU A 39 8.13 -27.57 -5.31
CA LEU A 39 9.13 -27.47 -4.25
C LEU A 39 8.49 -27.33 -2.86
N PHE A 40 7.46 -26.48 -2.73
CA PHE A 40 6.72 -26.32 -1.48
C PHE A 40 6.02 -27.61 -1.07
N ALA A 41 5.36 -28.31 -2.00
CA ALA A 41 4.72 -29.59 -1.71
C ALA A 41 5.74 -30.65 -1.28
N ASP A 42 6.89 -30.72 -1.95
CA ASP A 42 7.95 -31.67 -1.63
C ASP A 42 8.61 -31.41 -0.29
N ILE A 43 8.86 -30.15 0.07
CA ILE A 43 9.43 -29.81 1.37
C ILE A 43 8.41 -30.07 2.48
N THR A 44 7.16 -29.64 2.31
CA THR A 44 6.10 -29.84 3.30
C THR A 44 5.94 -31.33 3.60
N ARG A 45 5.84 -32.15 2.55
CA ARG A 45 5.81 -33.61 2.67
C ARG A 45 7.02 -34.18 3.41
N LYS A 46 8.24 -33.73 3.10
CA LYS A 46 9.46 -34.19 3.79
C LYS A 46 9.48 -33.83 5.28
N LEU A 47 8.93 -32.67 5.66
CA LEU A 47 8.80 -32.25 7.06
C LEU A 47 7.72 -33.06 7.79
N GLU A 48 6.64 -33.41 7.11
CA GLU A 48 5.55 -34.21 7.69
C GLU A 48 5.93 -35.70 7.86
N GLU A 49 6.57 -36.29 6.85
CA GLU A 49 6.98 -37.71 6.83
C GLU A 49 8.21 -38.02 7.70
N GLY A 50 9.01 -37.00 8.03
CA GLY A 50 10.20 -37.16 8.87
C GLY A 50 9.84 -37.52 10.32
N GLU A 51 10.69 -38.34 10.95
CA GLU A 51 10.61 -38.57 12.40
C GLU A 51 10.76 -37.24 13.16
N GLU A 52 10.00 -37.06 14.24
CA GLU A 52 10.01 -35.83 15.03
C GLU A 52 11.44 -35.46 15.45
N GLY A 53 11.83 -34.19 15.25
CA GLY A 53 13.20 -33.74 15.54
C GLY A 53 14.31 -34.26 14.62
N SER A 54 14.05 -35.18 13.67
CA SER A 54 15.09 -35.75 12.79
C SER A 54 15.83 -34.71 11.94
N LEU A 55 15.16 -33.61 11.61
CA LEU A 55 15.71 -32.51 10.82
C LEU A 55 16.19 -31.32 11.66
N SER A 56 16.12 -31.40 12.99
CA SER A 56 16.48 -30.31 13.92
C SER A 56 17.92 -29.81 13.76
N ALA A 57 18.86 -30.68 13.36
CA ALA A 57 20.25 -30.29 13.12
C ALA A 57 20.47 -29.53 11.80
N ARG A 58 19.52 -29.60 10.87
CA ARG A 58 19.59 -28.92 9.55
C ARG A 58 18.71 -27.68 9.46
N LEU A 59 17.79 -27.53 10.40
CA LEU A 59 16.82 -26.44 10.45
C LEU A 59 17.18 -25.46 11.57
N PRO A 60 16.76 -24.19 11.47
CA PRO A 60 16.91 -23.26 12.59
C PRO A 60 16.19 -23.78 13.84
N HIS A 61 16.72 -23.53 15.02
CA HIS A 61 16.09 -23.95 16.27
C HIS A 61 14.74 -23.25 16.55
N ARG A 62 14.56 -22.04 16.00
CA ARG A 62 13.37 -21.22 16.23
C ARG A 62 13.03 -20.36 15.02
N ILE A 63 11.75 -20.32 14.67
CA ILE A 63 11.14 -19.36 13.77
C ILE A 63 10.18 -18.48 14.59
N SER A 64 10.22 -17.18 14.36
CA SER A 64 9.31 -16.23 15.00
C SER A 64 8.69 -15.34 13.93
N VAL A 65 7.36 -15.34 13.87
CA VAL A 65 6.59 -14.58 12.88
C VAL A 65 5.84 -13.48 13.62
N PHE A 66 6.01 -12.22 13.21
CA PHE A 66 5.43 -11.05 13.87
C PHE A 66 4.53 -10.27 12.92
N GLY A 67 3.37 -9.83 13.40
CA GLY A 67 2.55 -8.82 12.72
C GLY A 67 1.97 -9.24 11.37
N VAL A 68 1.81 -10.55 11.14
CA VAL A 68 1.22 -11.05 9.90
C VAL A 68 -0.29 -11.19 10.09
N HIS A 69 -1.05 -10.38 9.35
CA HIS A 69 -2.52 -10.35 9.40
C HIS A 69 -3.20 -11.22 8.33
N THR A 70 -2.42 -11.74 7.38
CA THR A 70 -2.88 -12.72 6.39
C THR A 70 -1.73 -13.64 6.03
N LEU A 71 -1.96 -14.95 6.00
CA LEU A 71 -0.97 -15.90 5.50
C LEU A 71 -1.69 -17.00 4.71
N PRO A 72 -1.25 -17.32 3.47
CA PRO A 72 -1.90 -18.37 2.70
C PRO A 72 -1.82 -19.74 3.41
N PRO A 73 -2.85 -20.60 3.31
CA PRO A 73 -2.89 -21.90 3.99
C PRO A 73 -1.67 -22.80 3.74
N VAL A 74 -1.09 -22.75 2.53
CA VAL A 74 0.11 -23.52 2.18
C VAL A 74 1.32 -23.17 3.06
N PHE A 75 1.46 -21.90 3.46
CA PHE A 75 2.56 -21.51 4.35
C PHE A 75 2.33 -21.98 5.78
N PHE A 76 1.07 -22.05 6.23
CA PHE A 76 0.78 -22.64 7.52
C PHE A 76 1.07 -24.13 7.56
N GLN A 77 0.71 -24.88 6.51
CA GLN A 77 1.08 -26.30 6.40
C GLN A 77 2.60 -26.48 6.48
N TYR A 78 3.34 -25.63 5.78
CA TYR A 78 4.79 -25.61 5.84
C TYR A 78 5.32 -25.32 7.26
N LEU A 79 4.78 -24.31 7.94
CA LEU A 79 5.19 -23.95 9.31
C LEU A 79 4.80 -25.03 10.32
N ALA A 80 3.64 -25.67 10.16
CA ALA A 80 3.20 -26.79 10.98
C ALA A 80 4.12 -28.01 10.79
N GLY A 81 4.51 -28.32 9.55
CA GLY A 81 5.52 -29.34 9.27
C GLY A 81 6.86 -29.01 9.92
N PHE A 82 7.29 -27.74 9.87
CA PHE A 82 8.50 -27.29 10.55
C PHE A 82 8.41 -27.45 12.08
N ALA A 83 7.24 -27.18 12.68
CA ALA A 83 7.03 -27.24 14.13
C ALA A 83 7.30 -28.63 14.72
N ARG A 84 7.30 -29.69 13.89
CA ARG A 84 7.70 -31.06 14.27
C ARG A 84 9.21 -31.22 14.50
N HIS A 85 10.03 -30.26 14.08
CA HIS A 85 11.49 -30.34 14.15
C HIS A 85 12.15 -29.14 14.83
N GLY A 86 11.40 -28.10 15.13
CA GLY A 86 11.89 -26.88 15.78
C GLY A 86 10.74 -26.04 16.31
N ASN A 87 11.06 -24.94 16.98
CA ASN A 87 10.02 -24.10 17.59
C ASN A 87 9.50 -23.06 16.61
N VAL A 88 8.18 -22.95 16.45
CA VAL A 88 7.53 -21.87 15.69
C VAL A 88 6.68 -21.06 16.63
N HIS A 89 6.96 -19.75 16.70
CA HIS A 89 6.15 -18.81 17.47
C HIS A 89 5.48 -17.83 16.52
N PHE A 90 4.17 -17.72 16.63
CA PHE A 90 3.36 -16.83 15.82
C PHE A 90 2.78 -15.73 16.72
N TYR A 91 3.32 -14.51 16.58
CA TYR A 91 2.95 -13.36 17.39
C TYR A 91 1.89 -12.54 16.64
N LEU A 92 0.64 -12.78 17.01
CA LEU A 92 -0.54 -12.14 16.44
C LEU A 92 -0.92 -10.89 17.20
N LEU A 93 -1.11 -9.80 16.47
CA LEU A 93 -1.79 -8.62 16.98
C LEU A 93 -3.28 -8.78 16.66
N SER A 94 -4.00 -9.47 17.55
CA SER A 94 -5.46 -9.60 17.45
C SER A 94 -6.14 -8.46 18.20
N PRO A 95 -7.17 -7.82 17.63
CA PRO A 95 -7.90 -6.74 18.28
C PRO A 95 -8.90 -7.24 19.35
N CYS A 96 -9.18 -8.54 19.38
CA CYS A 96 -10.15 -9.18 20.25
C CYS A 96 -9.51 -10.37 20.96
N LYS A 97 -9.81 -10.54 22.24
CA LYS A 97 -9.32 -11.60 23.11
C LYS A 97 -10.01 -12.94 22.82
N GLU A 98 -11.27 -12.90 22.44
CA GLU A 98 -12.06 -14.08 22.12
C GLU A 98 -11.94 -14.45 20.64
N TYR A 99 -12.33 -15.68 20.30
CA TYR A 99 -12.45 -16.09 18.91
C TYR A 99 -13.63 -15.37 18.24
N TRP A 100 -13.35 -14.75 17.09
CA TRP A 100 -14.30 -13.92 16.36
C TRP A 100 -14.40 -14.29 14.87
N GLY A 101 -13.87 -15.46 14.50
CA GLY A 101 -13.91 -16.02 13.14
C GLY A 101 -15.33 -16.21 12.58
N ASP A 102 -16.32 -16.43 13.44
CA ASP A 102 -17.71 -16.71 13.01
C ASP A 102 -18.57 -15.44 12.86
N LEU A 103 -17.99 -14.24 13.01
CA LEU A 103 -18.72 -12.98 12.87
C LEU A 103 -19.30 -12.85 11.45
N LYS A 104 -20.63 -12.74 11.39
CA LYS A 104 -21.37 -12.50 10.15
C LYS A 104 -20.97 -11.14 9.55
N ASN A 105 -21.03 -11.03 8.21
CA ASN A 105 -20.61 -9.84 7.49
C ASN A 105 -21.30 -8.55 7.99
N GLY A 106 -20.54 -7.67 8.64
CA GLY A 106 -21.06 -6.50 9.35
C GLY A 106 -21.67 -5.41 8.46
N LYS A 107 -21.38 -5.39 7.15
CA LYS A 107 -21.94 -4.36 6.25
C LYS A 107 -23.45 -4.47 6.07
N ALA A 108 -23.98 -5.70 6.01
CA ALA A 108 -25.43 -5.92 5.91
C ALA A 108 -26.12 -5.54 7.22
N GLN A 109 -25.52 -5.94 8.34
CA GLN A 109 -25.99 -5.64 9.69
C GLN A 109 -25.99 -4.13 9.96
N ILE A 110 -24.89 -3.42 9.73
CA ILE A 110 -24.81 -1.96 9.92
C ILE A 110 -25.83 -1.22 9.05
N LYS A 111 -26.03 -1.64 7.79
CA LYS A 111 -27.02 -1.02 6.90
C LYS A 111 -28.45 -1.24 7.37
N GLU A 112 -28.75 -2.43 7.86
CA GLU A 112 -30.04 -2.78 8.46
C GLU A 112 -30.29 -1.97 9.74
N ILE A 113 -29.27 -1.82 10.58
CA ILE A 113 -29.32 -1.03 11.82
C ILE A 113 -29.52 0.46 11.52
N LEU A 114 -28.75 1.05 10.61
CA LEU A 114 -28.91 2.46 10.22
C LEU A 114 -30.30 2.71 9.64
N LYS A 115 -30.80 1.77 8.83
CA LYS A 115 -32.16 1.83 8.28
C LYS A 115 -33.21 1.74 9.38
N ASN A 116 -33.05 0.82 10.33
CA ASN A 116 -33.97 0.65 11.46
C ASN A 116 -33.92 1.84 12.42
N ARG A 117 -32.75 2.46 12.64
CA ARG A 117 -32.60 3.67 13.47
C ARG A 117 -33.19 4.92 12.82
N LEU A 118 -33.15 5.01 11.49
CA LEU A 118 -33.82 6.07 10.73
C LEU A 118 -35.35 5.90 10.68
N LEU A 119 -35.85 4.68 10.90
CA LEU A 119 -37.28 4.34 10.86
C LEU A 119 -37.92 4.21 12.25
N ALA A 120 -37.13 3.92 13.28
CA ALA A 120 -37.60 3.77 14.66
C ALA A 120 -37.79 5.14 15.32
N LYS A 121 -38.93 5.31 16.00
CA LYS A 121 -39.09 6.36 17.01
C LYS A 121 -38.15 6.03 18.17
N ASP A 122 -37.51 7.06 18.71
CA ASP A 122 -36.51 6.99 19.77
C ASP A 122 -36.83 5.93 20.85
N ASN A 123 -35.84 5.06 21.13
CA ASN A 123 -35.71 4.14 22.28
C ASN A 123 -35.87 2.62 22.09
N GLU A 124 -35.93 2.06 20.88
CA GLU A 124 -35.68 0.61 20.74
C GLU A 124 -34.16 0.33 20.67
N PHE A 125 -33.64 -0.33 21.72
CA PHE A 125 -32.28 -0.81 21.78
C PHE A 125 -32.06 -1.87 20.70
N VAL A 126 -31.11 -1.62 19.80
CA VAL A 126 -30.74 -2.57 18.77
C VAL A 126 -29.67 -3.49 19.35
N GLU A 127 -30.01 -4.77 19.52
CA GLU A 127 -29.09 -5.79 20.00
C GLU A 127 -28.02 -6.06 18.93
N PHE A 128 -26.75 -5.84 19.28
CA PHE A 128 -25.62 -6.12 18.40
C PHE A 128 -25.19 -7.58 18.57
N THR A 129 -25.23 -8.37 17.51
CA THR A 129 -24.56 -9.69 17.51
C THR A 129 -23.08 -9.48 17.25
N GLY A 130 -22.32 -9.18 18.31
CA GLY A 130 -20.88 -8.90 18.27
C GLY A 130 -20.52 -7.47 17.82
N HIS A 131 -19.24 -7.13 17.92
CA HIS A 131 -18.76 -5.75 17.73
C HIS A 131 -18.86 -5.27 16.26
N PRO A 132 -19.56 -4.16 15.96
CA PRO A 132 -19.87 -3.74 14.59
C PRO A 132 -18.63 -3.30 13.78
N LEU A 133 -17.63 -2.68 14.42
CA LEU A 133 -16.38 -2.34 13.73
C LEU A 133 -15.58 -3.59 13.38
N LEU A 134 -15.61 -4.61 14.25
CA LEU A 134 -14.89 -5.87 14.02
C LEU A 134 -15.54 -6.63 12.86
N ALA A 135 -16.88 -6.69 12.84
CA ALA A 135 -17.64 -7.33 11.77
C ALA A 135 -17.50 -6.63 10.39
N SER A 136 -17.18 -5.33 10.36
CA SER A 136 -17.10 -4.55 9.11
C SER A 136 -15.69 -4.32 8.58
N LEU A 137 -14.70 -4.17 9.48
CA LEU A 137 -13.30 -3.87 9.15
C LEU A 137 -12.38 -5.07 9.38
N GLY A 138 -12.81 -6.09 10.12
CA GLY A 138 -11.98 -7.23 10.54
C GLY A 138 -11.87 -8.39 9.56
N GLN A 139 -12.39 -8.29 8.33
CA GLN A 139 -12.50 -9.44 7.42
C GLN A 139 -11.19 -10.27 7.29
N GLN A 140 -10.03 -9.61 7.11
CA GLN A 140 -8.75 -10.31 6.99
C GLN A 140 -8.35 -11.07 8.26
N GLY A 141 -8.58 -10.48 9.44
CA GLY A 141 -8.29 -11.14 10.71
C GLY A 141 -9.24 -12.30 10.99
N ARG A 142 -10.50 -12.19 10.54
CA ARG A 142 -11.51 -13.25 10.64
C ARG A 142 -11.08 -14.48 9.86
N ASP A 143 -10.73 -14.28 8.57
CA ASP A 143 -10.31 -15.36 7.68
C ASP A 143 -9.01 -16.03 8.22
N LEU A 144 -8.12 -15.25 8.82
CA LEU A 144 -6.93 -15.78 9.50
C LEU A 144 -7.27 -16.62 10.74
N GLN A 145 -8.20 -16.18 11.58
CA GLN A 145 -8.63 -16.95 12.75
C GLN A 145 -9.33 -18.25 12.36
N GLU A 146 -10.13 -18.25 11.30
CA GLU A 146 -10.77 -19.46 10.77
C GLU A 146 -9.70 -20.50 10.36
N ILE A 147 -8.69 -20.07 9.58
CA ILE A 147 -7.56 -20.92 9.19
C ILE A 147 -6.80 -21.46 10.41
N LEU A 148 -6.56 -20.62 11.42
CA LEU A 148 -5.85 -21.02 12.64
C LEU A 148 -6.66 -21.99 13.49
N ALA A 149 -7.99 -21.85 13.55
CA ALA A 149 -8.89 -22.72 14.29
C ALA A 149 -8.98 -24.13 13.66
N GLU A 150 -8.80 -24.24 12.35
CA GLU A 150 -8.69 -25.53 11.66
C GLU A 150 -7.39 -26.28 11.98
N MET A 151 -6.39 -25.57 12.50
CA MET A 151 -5.09 -26.12 12.84
C MET A 151 -5.03 -26.47 14.33
N ASP A 152 -4.40 -27.61 14.65
CA ASP A 152 -4.17 -28.03 16.03
C ASP A 152 -2.99 -27.25 16.64
N ILE A 153 -3.18 -25.93 16.80
CA ILE A 153 -2.20 -24.98 17.33
C ILE A 153 -2.59 -24.61 18.75
N SER A 154 -1.63 -24.70 19.68
CA SER A 154 -1.81 -24.12 21.01
C SER A 154 -1.87 -22.60 20.92
N MET A 155 -3.07 -22.03 20.99
CA MET A 155 -3.26 -20.58 21.05
C MET A 155 -3.20 -20.10 22.50
N GLU A 156 -2.37 -19.10 22.76
CA GLU A 156 -2.29 -18.43 24.05
C GLU A 156 -2.90 -17.02 23.94
N PHE A 157 -3.94 -16.76 24.74
CA PHE A 157 -4.67 -15.48 24.78
C PHE A 157 -4.38 -14.67 26.05
N THR A 158 -3.24 -14.90 26.71
CA THR A 158 -2.92 -14.35 28.04
C THR A 158 -2.31 -12.94 28.00
N SER A 159 -1.90 -12.46 26.83
CA SER A 159 -1.10 -11.24 26.68
C SER A 159 -1.90 -9.95 26.44
N TYR A 160 -3.19 -9.94 26.74
CA TYR A 160 -4.03 -8.73 26.60
C TYR A 160 -4.04 -7.90 27.88
N ILE A 161 -4.07 -6.59 27.70
CA ILE A 161 -4.26 -5.61 28.77
C ILE A 161 -5.59 -4.92 28.50
N ASP A 162 -6.47 -4.87 29.51
CA ASP A 162 -7.72 -4.11 29.39
C ASP A 162 -7.40 -2.60 29.43
N PRO A 163 -7.77 -1.81 28.41
CA PRO A 163 -7.56 -0.37 28.40
C PRO A 163 -8.15 0.37 29.62
N LEU A 164 -9.21 -0.16 30.23
CA LEU A 164 -9.81 0.45 31.42
C LEU A 164 -9.04 0.11 32.70
N ASP A 165 -8.37 -1.04 32.77
CA ASP A 165 -7.45 -1.34 33.88
C ASP A 165 -6.30 -0.32 33.89
N ILE A 166 -5.79 0.04 32.70
CA ILE A 166 -4.76 1.09 32.55
C ILE A 166 -5.28 2.44 33.08
N ALA A 167 -6.54 2.80 32.78
CA ALA A 167 -7.13 4.04 33.29
C ALA A 167 -7.25 4.02 34.81
N GLN A 168 -7.69 2.89 35.38
CA GLN A 168 -7.84 2.71 36.82
C GLN A 168 -6.50 2.73 37.56
N GLU A 169 -5.47 2.06 37.05
CA GLU A 169 -4.11 2.06 37.61
C GLU A 169 -3.49 3.46 37.63
N ASN A 170 -3.79 4.27 36.62
CA ASN A 170 -3.39 5.67 36.55
C ASN A 170 -4.28 6.63 37.37
N GLY A 171 -5.30 6.11 38.06
CA GLY A 171 -6.20 6.91 38.92
C GLY A 171 -7.05 7.92 38.15
N ARG A 172 -7.33 7.67 36.86
CA ARG A 172 -8.09 8.58 36.00
C ARG A 172 -9.40 7.96 35.53
N SER A 173 -10.35 8.80 35.14
CA SER A 173 -11.54 8.34 34.44
C SER A 173 -11.17 7.78 33.05
N PRO A 174 -11.90 6.76 32.58
CA PRO A 174 -11.66 6.17 31.26
C PRO A 174 -11.99 7.18 30.16
N ARG A 175 -11.20 7.14 29.10
CA ARG A 175 -11.40 7.96 27.89
C ARG A 175 -12.31 7.24 26.90
N LEU A 176 -12.98 7.98 26.02
CA LEU A 176 -13.85 7.42 24.99
C LEU A 176 -13.10 6.41 24.10
N LEU A 177 -11.86 6.72 23.72
CA LEU A 177 -11.00 5.81 22.96
C LEU A 177 -10.79 4.47 23.67
N GLU A 178 -10.61 4.47 24.98
CA GLU A 178 -10.34 3.26 25.77
C GLU A 178 -11.58 2.41 25.94
N VAL A 179 -12.76 3.03 26.08
CA VAL A 179 -14.03 2.33 26.06
C VAL A 179 -14.22 1.62 24.72
N VAL A 180 -13.96 2.32 23.60
CA VAL A 180 -14.05 1.71 22.25
C VAL A 180 -13.03 0.58 22.08
N GLN A 181 -11.81 0.73 22.61
CA GLN A 181 -10.78 -0.31 22.55
C GLN A 181 -11.14 -1.52 23.42
N ARG A 182 -11.76 -1.31 24.59
CA ARG A 182 -12.27 -2.39 25.44
C ARG A 182 -13.41 -3.13 24.76
N ASP A 183 -14.36 -2.42 24.18
CA ASP A 183 -15.47 -3.01 23.44
C ASP A 183 -14.95 -3.88 22.27
N LEU A 184 -13.90 -3.42 21.57
CA LEU A 184 -13.19 -4.24 20.58
C LEU A 184 -12.50 -5.47 21.18
N LEU A 185 -11.85 -5.30 22.33
CA LEU A 185 -11.13 -6.37 23.03
C LEU A 185 -12.05 -7.53 23.43
N TYR A 186 -13.26 -7.21 23.91
CA TYR A 186 -14.26 -8.19 24.31
C TYR A 186 -15.24 -8.58 23.18
N GLY A 187 -15.18 -7.90 22.03
CA GLY A 187 -16.06 -8.19 20.91
C GLY A 187 -17.53 -7.82 21.14
N GLU A 188 -17.82 -6.98 22.14
CA GLU A 188 -19.15 -6.57 22.56
C GLU A 188 -19.25 -5.04 22.64
N VAL A 189 -20.44 -4.48 22.43
CA VAL A 189 -20.66 -3.03 22.56
C VAL A 189 -21.26 -2.75 23.93
N SER A 190 -20.60 -1.92 24.73
CA SER A 190 -21.09 -1.48 26.03
C SER A 190 -22.25 -0.50 25.85
N THR A 191 -23.47 -1.02 25.74
CA THR A 191 -24.70 -0.23 25.56
C THR A 191 -25.23 0.24 26.92
N GLY A 192 -24.60 1.27 27.52
CA GLY A 192 -25.11 1.78 28.80
C GLY A 192 -24.38 2.96 29.43
N GLU A 193 -23.17 3.30 28.99
CA GLU A 193 -22.42 4.38 29.61
C GLU A 193 -22.75 5.75 28.97
N SER A 194 -22.90 6.76 29.82
CA SER A 194 -23.06 8.16 29.41
C SER A 194 -21.93 8.55 28.46
N LEU A 195 -22.23 9.23 27.35
CA LEU A 195 -21.24 9.78 26.40
C LEU A 195 -20.14 10.50 27.17
N ILE A 196 -18.97 9.86 27.30
CA ILE A 196 -17.77 10.47 27.85
C ILE A 196 -17.36 11.55 26.85
N LYS A 197 -17.40 12.80 27.29
CA LYS A 197 -16.95 13.93 26.49
C LYS A 197 -15.47 14.17 26.82
N ASP A 198 -14.60 13.77 25.91
CA ASP A 198 -13.17 14.03 25.98
C ASP A 198 -12.57 14.32 24.60
N ASP A 199 -11.25 14.51 24.58
CA ASP A 199 -10.45 14.84 23.39
C ASP A 199 -9.70 13.62 22.81
N SER A 200 -10.09 12.39 23.18
CA SER A 200 -9.39 11.17 22.75
C SER A 200 -9.74 10.75 21.32
N LEU A 201 -10.93 11.14 20.84
CA LEU A 201 -11.41 10.85 19.49
C LEU A 201 -12.11 12.08 18.90
N HIS A 202 -11.55 12.62 17.82
CA HIS A 202 -12.12 13.75 17.10
C HIS A 202 -12.47 13.38 15.66
N ILE A 203 -13.64 13.84 15.21
CA ILE A 203 -14.04 13.78 13.80
C ILE A 203 -14.10 15.21 13.30
N VAL A 204 -13.25 15.52 12.33
CA VAL A 204 -13.10 16.86 11.76
C VAL A 204 -13.47 16.85 10.29
N SER A 205 -14.33 17.77 9.88
CA SER A 205 -14.69 17.97 8.47
C SER A 205 -14.01 19.24 7.94
N CYS A 206 -13.22 19.09 6.89
CA CYS A 206 -12.53 20.18 6.21
C CYS A 206 -12.95 20.25 4.74
N HIS A 207 -12.86 21.44 4.14
CA HIS A 207 -13.28 21.70 2.75
C HIS A 207 -12.13 21.58 1.73
N SER A 208 -10.89 21.46 2.18
CA SER A 208 -9.71 21.28 1.32
C SER A 208 -8.58 20.57 2.07
N LYS A 209 -7.63 19.98 1.32
CA LYS A 209 -6.44 19.31 1.89
C LYS A 209 -5.51 20.27 2.62
N VAL A 210 -5.41 21.51 2.13
CA VAL A 210 -4.64 22.57 2.79
C VAL A 210 -5.25 22.85 4.16
N ARG A 211 -6.57 23.05 4.22
CA ARG A 211 -7.26 23.30 5.49
C ARG A 211 -7.18 22.11 6.44
N GLU A 212 -7.29 20.90 5.92
CA GLU A 212 -7.11 19.65 6.69
C GLU A 212 -5.75 19.61 7.38
N LEU A 213 -4.67 19.96 6.67
CA LEU A 213 -3.31 20.01 7.21
C LEU A 213 -3.10 21.18 8.19
N GLU A 214 -3.70 22.35 7.94
CA GLU A 214 -3.67 23.47 8.88
C GLU A 214 -4.32 23.11 10.22
N VAL A 215 -5.51 22.52 10.17
CA VAL A 215 -6.25 22.08 11.36
C VAL A 215 -5.50 20.96 12.08
N LEU A 216 -4.91 20.02 11.34
CA LEU A 216 -4.05 18.99 11.91
C LEU A 216 -2.85 19.59 12.65
N ARG A 217 -2.18 20.58 12.05
CA ARG A 217 -1.05 21.30 12.67
C ARG A 217 -1.49 21.99 13.97
N GLU A 218 -2.62 22.68 13.97
CA GLU A 218 -3.19 23.32 15.17
C GLU A 218 -3.42 22.29 16.28
N HIS A 219 -3.97 21.11 15.96
CA HIS A 219 -4.17 20.04 16.94
C HIS A 219 -2.86 19.45 17.49
N ILE A 220 -1.88 19.18 16.63
CA ILE A 220 -0.57 18.64 17.07
C ILE A 220 0.11 19.65 18.01
N LEU A 221 0.15 20.94 17.65
CA LEU A 221 0.74 21.97 18.51
C LEU A 221 0.03 22.07 19.84
N ARG A 222 -1.31 22.02 19.85
CA ARG A 222 -2.09 22.01 21.08
C ARG A 222 -1.73 20.80 21.97
N PHE A 223 -1.67 19.60 21.40
CA PHE A 223 -1.34 18.40 22.18
C PHE A 223 0.09 18.42 22.74
N LEU A 224 1.05 19.00 22.01
CA LEU A 224 2.43 19.17 22.49
C LEU A 224 2.54 20.26 23.57
N ASP A 225 1.65 21.25 23.57
CA ASP A 225 1.60 22.30 24.61
C ASP A 225 0.89 21.80 25.88
N GLU A 226 -0.12 20.94 25.74
CA GLU A 226 -0.88 20.36 26.85
C GLU A 226 -0.16 19.19 27.54
N ASP A 227 0.69 18.44 26.84
CA ASP A 227 1.38 17.25 27.35
C ASP A 227 2.89 17.30 27.10
N GLU A 228 3.67 17.59 28.16
CA GLU A 228 5.14 17.69 28.10
C GLU A 228 5.83 16.33 27.84
N GLU A 229 5.18 15.20 28.10
CA GLU A 229 5.74 13.87 27.85
C GLU A 229 5.55 13.43 26.39
N LEU A 230 4.62 14.07 25.67
CA LEU A 230 4.32 13.73 24.28
C LEU A 230 5.47 14.17 23.36
N GLN A 231 6.03 13.21 22.66
CA GLN A 231 7.13 13.44 21.73
C GLN A 231 6.67 13.26 20.29
N LEU A 232 7.20 14.07 19.37
CA LEU A 232 6.85 14.04 17.94
C LEU A 232 6.93 12.63 17.33
N ARG A 233 7.89 11.80 17.76
CA ARG A 233 8.04 10.42 17.29
C ARG A 233 6.90 9.47 17.67
N GLN A 234 6.05 9.85 18.62
CA GLN A 234 4.86 9.09 19.03
C GLN A 234 3.62 9.47 18.21
N ILE A 235 3.72 10.48 17.33
CA ILE A 235 2.62 10.94 16.49
C ILE A 235 2.78 10.33 15.09
N VAL A 236 1.72 9.68 14.61
CA VAL A 236 1.64 9.15 13.24
C VAL A 236 0.49 9.81 12.48
N VAL A 237 0.78 10.28 11.27
CA VAL A 237 -0.22 10.85 10.36
C VAL A 237 -0.29 9.97 9.14
N MET A 238 -1.48 9.43 8.86
CA MET A 238 -1.72 8.53 7.73
C MET A 238 -2.69 9.19 6.74
N ALA A 239 -2.43 9.04 5.45
CA ALA A 239 -3.31 9.49 4.38
C ALA A 239 -3.42 8.38 3.32
N PRO A 240 -4.58 8.23 2.63
CA PRO A 240 -4.75 7.21 1.59
C PRO A 240 -3.75 7.34 0.43
N ASP A 241 -3.38 8.58 0.09
CA ASP A 241 -2.33 8.89 -0.88
C ASP A 241 -1.51 10.10 -0.38
N ILE A 242 -0.37 9.79 0.24
CA ILE A 242 0.53 10.81 0.80
C ILE A 242 1.19 11.69 -0.27
N GLN A 243 1.25 11.26 -1.54
CA GLN A 243 1.84 12.08 -2.61
C GLN A 243 1.03 13.35 -2.82
N GLN A 244 -0.30 13.27 -2.70
CA GLN A 244 -1.19 14.40 -2.91
C GLN A 244 -1.08 15.48 -1.82
N TYR A 245 -0.59 15.12 -0.63
CA TYR A 245 -0.38 16.04 0.48
C TYR A 245 1.05 16.59 0.54
N THR A 246 2.02 15.88 -0.05
CA THR A 246 3.46 16.18 0.05
C THR A 246 3.83 17.64 -0.20
N PRO A 247 3.33 18.34 -1.24
CA PRO A 247 3.69 19.74 -1.48
C PRO A 247 3.23 20.68 -0.35
N PHE A 248 2.08 20.38 0.25
CA PHE A 248 1.46 21.20 1.30
C PHE A 248 2.08 20.92 2.66
N ILE A 249 2.47 19.67 2.93
CA ILE A 249 3.14 19.28 4.19
C ILE A 249 4.41 20.12 4.39
N SER A 250 5.29 20.18 3.38
CA SER A 250 6.54 20.94 3.49
C SER A 250 6.34 22.44 3.74
N ALA A 251 5.22 23.01 3.27
CA ALA A 251 4.91 24.42 3.47
C ALA A 251 4.28 24.69 4.84
N ILE A 252 3.33 23.85 5.26
CA ILE A 252 2.55 24.04 6.48
C ILE A 252 3.34 23.60 7.72
N PHE A 253 4.07 22.49 7.65
CA PHE A 253 4.84 21.90 8.76
C PHE A 253 6.32 22.30 8.74
N HIS A 254 6.68 23.42 8.12
CA HIS A 254 8.08 23.85 7.99
C HIS A 254 8.78 24.09 9.34
N ASP A 255 8.00 24.36 10.40
CA ASP A 255 8.44 24.67 11.75
C ASP A 255 8.35 23.48 12.73
N ILE A 256 7.85 22.32 12.27
CA ILE A 256 7.71 21.11 13.07
C ILE A 256 8.57 20.01 12.44
N GLU A 257 9.44 19.37 13.22
CA GLU A 257 10.22 18.25 12.71
C GLU A 257 9.30 17.09 12.29
N HIS A 258 9.41 16.69 11.03
CA HIS A 258 8.59 15.62 10.46
C HIS A 258 9.35 14.83 9.40
N SER A 259 8.94 13.58 9.18
CA SER A 259 9.44 12.72 8.11
C SER A 259 8.27 12.13 7.33
N VAL A 260 8.30 12.25 6.00
CA VAL A 260 7.27 11.69 5.13
C VAL A 260 7.76 10.39 4.51
N ALA A 261 7.20 9.28 4.98
CA ALA A 261 7.39 7.94 4.43
C ALA A 261 6.58 7.75 3.12
N ASP A 262 6.83 6.63 2.44
CA ASP A 262 6.05 6.17 1.26
C ASP A 262 5.96 7.12 0.07
N ARG A 263 6.90 8.08 -0.06
CA ARG A 263 7.03 8.89 -1.28
C ARG A 263 7.50 8.03 -2.46
N SER A 264 6.85 8.17 -3.61
CA SER A 264 7.26 7.48 -4.84
C SER A 264 8.73 7.76 -5.14
N LEU A 265 9.49 6.71 -5.50
CA LEU A 265 10.90 6.85 -5.89
C LEU A 265 11.09 7.83 -7.06
N HIS A 266 10.08 7.94 -7.94
CA HIS A 266 10.07 8.92 -9.04
C HIS A 266 10.08 10.37 -8.53
N LEU A 267 9.47 10.64 -7.37
CA LEU A 267 9.45 11.99 -6.77
C LEU A 267 10.70 12.26 -5.94
N ARG A 268 11.38 11.23 -5.41
CA ARG A 268 12.62 11.38 -4.65
C ARG A 268 13.87 11.49 -5.53
N ASN A 269 13.88 10.86 -6.70
CA ASN A 269 15.07 10.78 -7.55
C ASN A 269 14.83 11.43 -8.91
N THR A 270 15.35 12.65 -9.08
CA THR A 270 15.25 13.44 -10.32
C THR A 270 15.88 12.75 -11.52
N ALA A 271 16.90 11.89 -11.33
CA ALA A 271 17.49 11.11 -12.42
C ALA A 271 16.54 10.00 -12.92
N ILE A 272 15.80 9.34 -12.02
CA ILE A 272 14.77 8.36 -12.40
C ILE A 272 13.62 9.07 -13.13
N ALA A 273 13.19 10.23 -12.65
CA ALA A 273 12.18 11.05 -13.33
C ALA A 273 12.62 11.46 -14.75
N ALA A 274 13.87 11.93 -14.89
CA ALA A 274 14.46 12.26 -16.18
C ALA A 274 14.50 11.03 -17.12
N PHE A 275 14.91 9.87 -16.61
CA PHE A 275 14.97 8.64 -17.39
C PHE A 275 13.58 8.14 -17.82
N SER A 276 12.58 8.19 -16.94
CA SER A 276 11.20 7.86 -17.29
C SER A 276 10.63 8.83 -18.33
N SER A 277 10.89 10.13 -18.17
CA SER A 277 10.52 11.15 -19.16
C SER A 277 11.17 10.85 -20.51
N PHE A 278 12.44 10.41 -20.52
CA PHE A 278 13.16 10.03 -21.74
C PHE A 278 12.53 8.81 -22.41
N LEU A 279 12.22 7.75 -21.66
CA LEU A 279 11.54 6.57 -22.21
C LEU A 279 10.15 6.91 -22.76
N SER A 280 9.43 7.85 -22.12
CA SER A 280 8.09 8.28 -22.56
C SER A 280 8.08 8.92 -23.95
N LEU A 281 9.20 9.54 -24.37
CA LEU A 281 9.33 10.08 -25.71
C LEU A 281 9.16 9.00 -26.79
N PHE A 282 9.63 7.78 -26.51
CA PHE A 282 9.57 6.65 -27.43
C PHE A 282 8.22 5.93 -27.40
N THR A 283 7.48 5.97 -26.29
CA THR A 283 6.17 5.31 -26.16
C THR A 283 5.01 6.15 -26.67
N VAL A 284 5.04 7.47 -26.45
CA VAL A 284 4.01 8.43 -26.93
C VAL A 284 4.28 8.87 -28.38
N GLY A 285 5.49 8.60 -28.91
CA GLY A 285 5.71 8.34 -30.33
C GLY A 285 5.81 9.55 -31.26
N ARG A 286 5.95 10.77 -30.76
CA ARG A 286 6.06 11.96 -31.64
C ARG A 286 7.14 12.97 -31.27
N PHE A 287 7.97 12.70 -30.25
CA PHE A 287 9.02 13.62 -29.80
C PHE A 287 8.53 15.08 -29.78
N GLY A 288 7.41 15.33 -29.08
CA GLY A 288 6.79 16.66 -29.05
C GLY A 288 7.77 17.68 -28.47
N ARG A 289 7.76 18.91 -29.01
CA ARG A 289 8.68 19.97 -28.58
C ARG A 289 8.72 20.13 -27.05
N SER A 290 7.55 20.23 -26.41
CA SER A 290 7.46 20.42 -24.96
C SER A 290 8.08 19.27 -24.18
N ALA A 291 7.90 18.02 -24.62
CA ALA A 291 8.45 16.85 -23.94
C ALA A 291 9.98 16.76 -24.06
N VAL A 292 10.55 17.17 -25.19
CA VAL A 292 12.01 17.25 -25.37
C VAL A 292 12.60 18.40 -24.55
N LEU A 293 11.92 19.55 -24.50
CA LEU A 293 12.36 20.70 -23.70
C LEU A 293 12.26 20.42 -22.20
N GLU A 294 11.25 19.67 -21.76
CA GLU A 294 11.11 19.22 -20.37
C GLU A 294 12.32 18.39 -19.92
N LEU A 295 12.85 17.53 -20.80
CA LEU A 295 14.08 16.77 -20.49
C LEU A 295 15.30 17.66 -20.23
N LEU A 296 15.42 18.76 -20.95
CA LEU A 296 16.52 19.70 -20.76
C LEU A 296 16.42 20.46 -19.44
N GLN A 297 15.25 20.50 -18.79
CA GLN A 297 15.07 21.15 -17.49
C GLN A 297 15.63 20.32 -16.33
N TYR A 298 15.86 19.01 -16.52
CA TYR A 298 16.51 18.19 -15.50
C TYR A 298 18.00 18.50 -15.42
N GLU A 299 18.49 18.83 -14.23
CA GLU A 299 19.90 19.21 -13.98
C GLU A 299 20.90 18.13 -14.46
N SER A 300 20.56 16.86 -14.29
CA SER A 300 21.39 15.72 -14.73
C SER A 300 21.56 15.66 -16.25
N VAL A 301 20.56 16.12 -17.00
CA VAL A 301 20.59 16.21 -18.47
C VAL A 301 21.30 17.50 -18.89
N ALA A 302 20.88 18.65 -18.36
CA ALA A 302 21.47 19.95 -18.68
C ALA A 302 22.99 19.98 -18.48
N SER A 303 23.45 19.46 -17.34
CA SER A 303 24.88 19.40 -16.99
C SER A 303 25.68 18.55 -17.96
N ARG A 304 25.09 17.46 -18.50
CA ARG A 304 25.75 16.60 -19.48
C ARG A 304 25.97 17.29 -20.83
N PHE A 305 25.09 18.22 -21.18
CA PHE A 305 25.18 19.04 -22.40
C PHE A 305 25.82 20.42 -22.17
N PHE A 306 26.36 20.67 -20.96
CA PHE A 306 26.95 21.95 -20.58
C PHE A 306 26.01 23.14 -20.76
N LEU A 307 24.71 22.94 -20.54
CA LEU A 307 23.68 23.96 -20.70
C LEU A 307 23.42 24.67 -19.36
N SER A 308 23.51 26.00 -19.37
CA SER A 308 23.02 26.82 -18.25
C SER A 308 21.51 27.05 -18.37
N ARG A 309 20.89 27.55 -17.28
CA ARG A 309 19.47 27.93 -17.29
C ARG A 309 19.14 28.97 -18.36
N SER A 310 20.01 29.96 -18.57
CA SER A 310 19.85 30.96 -19.62
C SER A 310 19.98 30.36 -21.03
N ASP A 311 20.77 29.30 -21.21
CA ASP A 311 20.87 28.63 -22.50
C ASP A 311 19.59 27.85 -22.82
N ILE A 312 19.00 27.20 -21.80
CA ILE A 312 17.72 26.51 -21.95
C ILE A 312 16.63 27.51 -22.33
N GLU A 313 16.56 28.69 -21.70
CA GLU A 313 15.60 29.74 -22.07
C GLU A 313 15.76 30.18 -23.53
N LYS A 314 17.00 30.36 -24.00
CA LYS A 314 17.27 30.66 -25.43
C LYS A 314 16.86 29.52 -26.34
N ILE A 315 17.12 28.26 -25.97
CA ILE A 315 16.71 27.09 -26.74
C ILE A 315 15.19 27.01 -26.86
N VAL A 316 14.45 27.30 -25.77
CA VAL A 316 12.99 27.36 -25.79
C VAL A 316 12.52 28.40 -26.82
N GLN A 317 13.11 29.60 -26.81
CA GLN A 317 12.78 30.66 -27.77
C GLN A 317 13.15 30.27 -29.21
N TRP A 318 14.37 29.81 -29.46
CA TRP A 318 14.83 29.42 -30.79
C TRP A 318 14.02 28.26 -31.36
N THR A 319 13.59 27.29 -30.55
CA THR A 319 12.73 26.20 -31.03
C THR A 319 11.36 26.69 -31.46
N GLU A 320 10.83 27.74 -30.84
CA GLU A 320 9.57 28.37 -31.22
C GLU A 320 9.72 29.20 -32.51
N GLU A 321 10.73 30.07 -32.56
CA GLU A 321 11.02 30.94 -33.72
C GLU A 321 11.42 30.14 -34.98
N SER A 322 12.17 29.05 -34.80
CA SER A 322 12.54 28.14 -35.90
C SER A 322 11.40 27.21 -36.33
N GLY A 323 10.23 27.28 -35.69
CA GLY A 323 9.02 26.54 -36.08
C GLY A 323 9.05 25.04 -35.74
N ILE A 324 9.89 24.61 -34.79
CA ILE A 324 9.93 23.21 -34.33
C ILE A 324 8.63 22.91 -33.57
N ARG A 325 7.99 21.79 -33.86
CA ARG A 325 6.75 21.37 -33.18
C ARG A 325 6.78 19.91 -32.74
N TRP A 326 7.36 19.01 -33.53
CA TRP A 326 7.29 17.57 -33.29
C TRP A 326 8.35 16.82 -34.11
N GLY A 327 8.72 15.61 -33.72
CA GLY A 327 9.52 14.68 -34.53
C GLY A 327 11.01 15.05 -34.62
N LEU A 328 11.89 14.04 -34.50
CA LEU A 328 13.33 14.27 -34.65
C LEU A 328 13.70 14.57 -36.10
N SER A 329 13.11 13.85 -37.06
CA SER A 329 13.33 14.02 -38.49
C SER A 329 12.15 13.55 -39.34
N ALA A 330 12.15 13.92 -40.64
CA ALA A 330 11.16 13.46 -41.61
C ALA A 330 11.02 11.93 -41.70
N SER A 331 12.12 11.19 -41.52
CA SER A 331 12.11 9.72 -41.62
C SER A 331 11.44 9.03 -40.42
N ASP A 332 11.21 9.77 -39.33
CA ASP A 332 10.55 9.26 -38.13
C ASP A 332 9.01 9.35 -38.23
N LEU A 333 8.46 9.99 -39.27
CA LEU A 333 7.06 9.87 -39.63
C LEU A 333 6.78 8.51 -40.28
N ARG A 334 6.59 7.46 -39.48
CA ARG A 334 5.96 6.26 -40.01
C ARG A 334 4.47 6.53 -40.26
N GLY A 335 4.12 6.93 -41.48
CA GLY A 335 2.75 6.89 -42.01
C GLY A 335 2.03 8.22 -42.27
N GLY A 336 2.73 9.33 -42.47
CA GLY A 336 2.12 10.60 -42.91
C GLY A 336 2.91 11.20 -44.07
N ASP A 337 2.22 11.71 -45.09
CA ASP A 337 2.74 12.20 -46.37
C ASP A 337 4.15 12.82 -46.28
N ASP A 338 5.06 12.30 -47.12
CA ASP A 338 6.47 12.71 -47.32
C ASP A 338 6.66 14.19 -47.74
N ALA A 339 5.63 15.04 -47.65
CA ALA A 339 5.59 16.31 -48.35
C ALA A 339 6.08 17.53 -47.55
N PHE A 340 6.12 17.51 -46.20
CA PHE A 340 6.49 18.71 -45.44
C PHE A 340 7.26 18.44 -44.14
N ASP A 341 8.59 18.33 -44.24
CA ASP A 341 9.54 18.37 -43.11
C ASP A 341 9.69 19.80 -42.52
N CYS A 342 8.58 20.51 -42.29
CA CYS A 342 8.65 21.91 -41.87
C CYS A 342 8.66 22.11 -40.35
N GLY A 343 8.29 21.08 -39.58
CA GLY A 343 8.10 21.15 -38.12
C GLY A 343 9.02 20.26 -37.28
N SER A 344 9.97 19.54 -37.90
CA SER A 344 10.89 18.65 -37.20
C SER A 344 12.03 19.39 -36.50
N PHE A 345 12.61 18.75 -35.49
CA PHE A 345 13.82 19.24 -34.84
C PHE A 345 14.96 19.42 -35.85
N ARG A 346 15.17 18.46 -36.77
CA ARG A 346 16.18 18.57 -37.82
C ARG A 346 15.97 19.78 -38.73
N ALA A 347 14.74 20.02 -39.16
CA ALA A 347 14.42 21.16 -40.01
C ALA A 347 14.62 22.51 -39.31
N GLY A 348 14.19 22.63 -38.05
CA GLY A 348 14.41 23.84 -37.25
C GLY A 348 15.89 24.09 -36.95
N LEU A 349 16.64 23.04 -36.59
CA LEU A 349 18.08 23.15 -36.38
C LEU A 349 18.82 23.55 -37.66
N ASN A 350 18.44 23.05 -38.83
CA ASN A 350 19.01 23.47 -40.10
C ASN A 350 18.78 24.96 -40.38
N ARG A 351 17.59 25.50 -40.05
CA ARG A 351 17.30 26.94 -40.19
C ARG A 351 18.19 27.79 -39.28
N LEU A 352 18.34 27.36 -38.01
CA LEU A 352 19.22 28.04 -37.06
C LEU A 352 20.68 28.03 -37.52
N LEU A 353 21.17 26.89 -38.02
CA LEU A 353 22.53 26.76 -38.54
C LEU A 353 22.75 27.55 -39.84
N MET A 354 21.76 27.62 -40.73
CA MET A 354 21.83 28.47 -41.92
C MET A 354 21.88 29.95 -41.57
N GLY A 355 21.08 30.39 -40.57
CA GLY A 355 21.17 31.75 -40.05
C GLY A 355 22.57 32.11 -39.57
N TYR A 356 23.22 31.18 -38.84
CA TYR A 356 24.61 31.38 -38.39
C TYR A 356 25.65 31.41 -39.52
N ALA A 357 25.42 30.72 -40.64
CA ALA A 357 26.40 30.59 -41.72
C ALA A 357 26.28 31.67 -42.80
N ILE A 358 25.14 32.35 -42.89
CA ILE A 358 24.82 33.32 -43.94
C ILE A 358 24.91 34.77 -43.43
N ASP A 359 24.76 34.98 -42.12
CA ASP A 359 25.14 36.21 -41.43
C ASP A 359 26.61 36.16 -40.96
#